data_AF-A0A533YCP6-F1
#
_entry.id   AF-A0A533YCP6-F1
#
_cell.length_a   1.000
_cell.length_b   1.000
_cell.length_c   1.000
_cell.angle_alpha   90.00
_cell.angle_beta   90.00
_cell.angle_gamma   90.00
#
_symmetry.space_group_name_H-M   'P 1'
#
loop_
_entity.id
_entity.type
_entity.pdbx_description
1 polymer ?
#
loop_
_entity_poly.entity_id
_entity_poly.type
_entity_poly.pdbx_seq_one_letter_code
_entity_poly.pdbx_strand_id
1 'polypeptide(L)'
;LAFPGKGTPEVALEPYDNVLIFQQPDFNFQRTVVLLGEVRYPGTYSLRTKGDRLAELITRAGGLTPRAYAQGIRFYRATGTAGRLDIDLARALADSGARDNVVLQPDDSIVIPEFLPSVKVIGAVNSPGSVLWRKGAGLDYYLNSAGGFAPNADKGTVSVRYANGRVRTRVHALFIRNDPKPEPGSEVFVPMKLQGPRTDILPVLATVAQMMASLVTIIVVAKR
;
A
#
# COMPACT_ATOMS: atom_id res chain seq x y z
N LEU A 1 -31.89 7.19 23.78
CA LEU A 1 -31.80 7.53 25.22
C LEU A 1 -32.92 8.51 25.51
N ALA A 2 -33.80 8.22 26.46
CA ALA A 2 -34.84 9.17 26.86
C ALA A 2 -34.19 10.29 27.67
N PHE A 3 -34.44 11.54 27.26
CA PHE A 3 -34.07 12.74 27.99
C PHE A 3 -35.36 13.40 28.49
N PRO A 4 -35.38 13.99 29.71
CA PRO A 4 -34.30 14.06 30.69
C PRO A 4 -34.08 12.77 31.50
N GLY A 5 -32.87 12.59 32.05
CA GLY A 5 -32.55 11.47 32.93
C GLY A 5 -33.31 11.55 34.28
N LYS A 6 -33.67 10.41 34.86
CA LYS A 6 -34.34 10.36 36.18
C LYS A 6 -33.51 11.08 37.25
N GLY A 7 -34.11 12.06 37.91
CA GLY A 7 -33.55 12.75 39.08
C GLY A 7 -33.09 14.19 38.86
N THR A 8 -33.11 14.69 37.61
CA THR A 8 -32.75 16.08 37.32
C THR A 8 -34.02 16.89 37.03
N PRO A 9 -34.32 17.98 37.76
CA PRO A 9 -35.45 18.84 37.44
C PRO A 9 -35.24 19.47 36.06
N GLU A 10 -36.29 19.43 35.24
CA GLU A 10 -36.30 20.11 33.96
C GLU A 10 -36.43 21.61 34.20
N VAL A 11 -35.45 22.38 33.70
CA VAL A 11 -35.39 23.83 33.89
C VAL A 11 -35.82 24.49 32.59
N ALA A 12 -36.91 25.26 32.64
CA ALA A 12 -37.34 26.09 31.52
C ALA A 12 -36.36 27.25 31.33
N LEU A 13 -35.88 27.44 30.11
CA LEU A 13 -34.99 28.55 29.78
C LEU A 13 -35.79 29.83 29.52
N GLU A 14 -35.30 30.95 30.00
CA GLU A 14 -35.86 32.28 29.78
C GLU A 14 -35.07 33.05 28.71
N PRO A 15 -35.66 34.10 28.09
CA PRO A 15 -34.93 34.97 27.18
C PRO A 15 -33.67 35.52 27.84
N TYR A 16 -32.55 35.50 27.10
CA TYR A 16 -31.21 35.94 27.53
C TYR A 16 -30.44 34.99 28.47
N ASP A 17 -30.93 33.78 28.72
CA ASP A 17 -30.15 32.76 29.40
C ASP A 17 -28.92 32.31 28.59
N ASN A 18 -27.80 32.12 29.30
CA ASN A 18 -26.57 31.57 28.74
C ASN A 18 -26.35 30.16 29.26
N VAL A 19 -26.54 29.17 28.39
CA VAL A 19 -26.30 27.76 28.72
C VAL A 19 -24.86 27.40 28.38
N LEU A 20 -24.03 27.24 29.41
CA LEU A 20 -22.66 26.72 29.26
C LEU A 20 -22.64 25.21 29.51
N ILE A 21 -22.33 24.44 28.47
CA ILE A 21 -22.05 23.00 28.58
C ILE A 21 -20.54 22.84 28.71
N PHE A 22 -20.05 22.67 29.93
CA PHE A 22 -18.65 22.33 30.17
C PHE A 22 -18.41 20.88 29.79
N GLN A 23 -17.58 20.64 28.78
CA GLN A 23 -17.01 19.31 28.58
C GLN A 23 -16.14 19.01 29.81
N GLN A 24 -16.33 17.85 30.44
CA GLN A 24 -15.41 17.40 31.49
C GLN A 24 -13.99 17.41 30.92
N PRO A 25 -13.01 18.09 31.55
CA PRO A 25 -11.64 18.19 31.04
C PRO A 25 -10.98 16.83 30.78
N ASP A 26 -11.38 15.81 31.55
CA ASP A 26 -10.88 14.44 31.46
C ASP A 26 -11.73 13.53 30.56
N PHE A 27 -12.83 14.03 29.99
CA PHE A 27 -13.66 13.27 29.06
C PHE A 27 -12.98 13.17 27.70
N ASN A 28 -12.11 12.18 27.59
CA ASN A 28 -11.57 11.76 26.31
C ASN A 28 -12.56 10.79 25.68
N PHE A 29 -12.99 11.07 24.45
CA PHE A 29 -13.55 10.02 23.58
C PHE A 29 -12.60 8.82 23.65
N GLN A 30 -13.14 7.61 23.85
CA GLN A 30 -12.33 6.40 23.90
C GLN A 30 -11.47 6.33 22.63
N ARG A 31 -10.18 6.61 22.79
CA ARG A 31 -9.22 6.59 21.69
C ARG A 31 -8.86 5.13 21.48
N THR A 32 -9.32 4.56 20.39
CA THR A 32 -9.13 3.14 20.12
C THR A 32 -8.37 2.92 18.83
N VAL A 33 -7.69 1.78 18.77
CA VAL A 33 -7.02 1.25 17.59
C VAL A 33 -7.54 -0.15 17.35
N VAL A 34 -7.80 -0.49 16.10
CA VAL A 34 -8.26 -1.82 15.71
C VAL A 34 -7.04 -2.64 15.28
N LEU A 35 -6.84 -3.80 15.91
CA LEU A 35 -5.76 -4.73 15.61
C LEU A 35 -6.34 -6.09 15.21
N LEU A 36 -6.09 -6.52 13.97
CA LEU A 36 -6.64 -7.75 13.41
C LEU A 36 -5.56 -8.67 12.85
N GLY A 37 -5.94 -9.94 12.65
CA GLY A 37 -5.10 -10.95 12.02
C GLY A 37 -4.20 -11.71 13.01
N GLU A 38 -2.99 -12.02 12.59
CA GLU A 38 -2.06 -12.95 13.26
C GLU A 38 -1.31 -12.32 14.45
N VAL A 39 -2.09 -11.98 15.48
CA VAL A 39 -1.64 -11.67 16.83
C VAL A 39 -2.31 -12.61 17.82
N ARG A 40 -1.72 -12.79 19.02
CA ARG A 40 -2.29 -13.71 20.00
C ARG A 40 -3.70 -13.32 20.45
N TYR A 41 -3.95 -12.01 20.59
CA TYR A 41 -5.25 -11.46 20.99
C TYR A 41 -5.68 -10.35 20.01
N PRO A 42 -6.35 -10.65 18.89
CA PRO A 42 -6.90 -9.62 18.01
C PRO A 42 -8.09 -8.92 18.67
N GLY A 43 -8.29 -7.64 18.34
CA GLY A 43 -9.40 -6.86 18.87
C GLY A 43 -9.15 -5.36 18.86
N THR A 44 -10.01 -4.63 19.58
CA THR A 44 -9.92 -3.18 19.73
C THR A 44 -9.16 -2.84 21.01
N TYR A 45 -8.16 -1.97 20.90
CA TYR A 45 -7.30 -1.58 22.01
C TYR A 45 -7.45 -0.09 22.31
N SER A 46 -7.69 0.24 23.58
CA SER A 46 -7.68 1.63 24.05
C SER A 46 -6.24 2.15 24.11
N LEU A 47 -6.02 3.34 23.56
CA LEU A 47 -4.78 4.11 23.72
C LEU A 47 -4.74 4.68 25.14
N ARG A 48 -3.67 4.38 25.87
CA ARG A 48 -3.46 4.81 27.26
C ARG A 48 -2.91 6.23 27.32
N THR A 49 -2.00 6.54 26.41
CA THR A 49 -1.33 7.85 26.32
C THR A 49 -1.31 8.35 24.88
N LYS A 50 -0.97 9.63 24.68
CA LYS A 50 -0.68 10.17 23.34
C LYS A 50 0.61 9.59 22.73
N GLY A 51 1.42 8.89 23.52
CA GLY A 51 2.70 8.32 23.11
C GLY A 51 2.67 6.83 22.81
N ASP A 52 1.51 6.16 22.93
CA ASP A 52 1.37 4.73 22.66
C ASP A 52 1.88 4.40 21.24
N ARG A 53 2.75 3.40 21.14
CA ARG A 53 3.42 3.02 19.88
C ARG A 53 3.01 1.63 19.40
N LEU A 54 3.24 1.40 18.11
CA LEU A 54 2.95 0.13 17.44
C LEU A 54 3.54 -1.09 18.18
N ALA A 55 4.84 -1.06 18.53
CA ALA A 55 5.49 -2.20 19.18
C ALA A 55 4.90 -2.52 20.57
N GLU A 56 4.51 -1.49 21.33
CA GLU A 56 3.86 -1.67 22.63
C GLU A 56 2.47 -2.27 22.47
N LEU A 57 1.70 -1.81 21.48
CA LEU A 57 0.39 -2.38 21.14
C LEU A 57 0.50 -3.87 20.80
N ILE A 58 1.48 -4.26 19.97
CA ILE A 58 1.70 -5.67 19.62
C ILE A 58 2.09 -6.51 20.86
N THR A 59 2.91 -5.94 21.75
CA THR A 59 3.25 -6.60 23.03
C THR A 59 2.01 -6.80 23.90
N ARG A 60 1.16 -5.77 24.02
CA ARG A 60 -0.13 -5.85 24.75
C ARG A 60 -1.09 -6.86 24.14
N ALA A 61 -1.03 -7.07 22.83
CA ALA A 61 -1.78 -8.10 22.12
C ALA A 61 -1.21 -9.52 22.29
N GLY A 62 -0.20 -9.69 23.15
CA GLY A 62 0.42 -10.99 23.43
C GLY A 62 1.44 -11.43 22.37
N GLY A 63 1.90 -10.50 21.53
CA GLY A 63 2.84 -10.73 20.45
C GLY A 63 2.20 -11.29 19.16
N LEU A 64 3.06 -11.48 18.16
CA LEU A 64 2.71 -12.13 16.90
C LEU A 64 2.50 -13.64 17.09
N THR A 65 1.62 -14.25 16.31
CA THR A 65 1.54 -15.72 16.24
C THR A 65 2.72 -16.28 15.44
N PRO A 66 3.03 -17.60 15.54
CA PRO A 66 4.05 -18.23 14.69
C PRO A 66 3.74 -18.21 13.19
N ARG A 67 2.49 -17.94 12.81
CA ARG A 67 2.05 -17.85 11.40
C ARG A 67 1.98 -16.43 10.89
N ALA A 68 2.31 -15.43 11.73
CA ALA A 68 2.23 -14.03 11.35
C ALA A 68 3.22 -13.67 10.23
N TYR A 69 2.74 -12.95 9.23
CA TYR A 69 3.59 -12.33 8.23
C TYR A 69 3.82 -10.85 8.53
N ALA A 70 4.85 -10.57 9.32
CA ALA A 70 5.16 -9.21 9.79
C ALA A 70 5.41 -8.21 8.64
N GLN A 71 6.09 -8.65 7.57
CA GLN A 71 6.34 -7.81 6.39
C GLN A 71 5.06 -7.54 5.57
N GLY A 72 4.00 -8.32 5.80
CA GLY A 72 2.69 -8.14 5.19
C GLY A 72 1.77 -7.18 5.93
N ILE A 73 2.25 -6.51 7.00
CA ILE A 73 1.45 -5.57 7.80
C ILE A 73 0.73 -4.55 6.91
N ARG A 74 -0.56 -4.34 7.17
CA ARG A 74 -1.34 -3.26 6.57
C ARG A 74 -1.72 -2.30 7.68
N PHE A 75 -1.26 -1.06 7.54
CA PHE A 75 -1.58 0.01 8.48
C PHE A 75 -2.39 1.07 7.75
N TYR A 76 -3.57 1.37 8.28
CA TYR A 76 -4.46 2.41 7.78
C TYR A 76 -4.70 3.46 8.84
N ARG A 77 -4.58 4.74 8.45
CA ARG A 77 -4.83 5.89 9.32
C ARG A 77 -5.99 6.71 8.78
N ALA A 78 -6.98 6.99 9.62
CA ALA A 78 -8.19 7.69 9.23
C ALA A 78 -8.01 9.21 9.05
N THR A 79 -7.09 9.84 9.81
CA THR A 79 -6.99 11.30 9.93
C THR A 79 -6.08 11.99 8.92
N GLY A 80 -6.54 13.13 8.38
CA GLY A 80 -5.77 14.13 7.62
C GLY A 80 -5.59 13.82 6.13
N THR A 81 -5.19 12.58 5.81
CA THR A 81 -5.15 12.04 4.44
C THR A 81 -5.34 10.54 4.59
N ALA A 82 -6.59 10.07 4.43
CA ALA A 82 -6.95 8.66 4.58
C ALA A 82 -6.00 7.78 3.76
N GLY A 83 -5.06 7.13 4.43
CA GLY A 83 -3.83 6.68 3.79
C GLY A 83 -3.26 5.41 4.40
N ARG A 84 -2.71 4.56 3.54
CA ARG A 84 -1.92 3.41 3.95
C ARG A 84 -0.52 3.88 4.34
N LEU A 85 -0.05 3.45 5.50
CA LEU A 85 1.33 3.68 5.95
C LEU A 85 2.18 2.45 5.59
N ASP A 86 3.29 2.66 4.89
CA ASP A 86 4.29 1.59 4.64
C ASP A 86 5.18 1.48 5.88
N ILE A 87 5.08 0.35 6.59
CA ILE A 87 5.75 0.12 7.88
C ILE A 87 6.48 -1.20 7.83
N ASP A 88 7.75 -1.19 8.25
CA ASP A 88 8.50 -2.41 8.55
C ASP A 88 8.24 -2.84 10.00
N LEU A 89 7.26 -3.73 10.20
CA LEU A 89 6.90 -4.20 11.55
C LEU A 89 8.07 -4.93 12.23
N ALA A 90 8.88 -5.68 11.48
CA ALA A 90 10.02 -6.37 12.05
C ALA A 90 11.04 -5.38 12.64
N ARG A 91 11.28 -4.26 11.93
CA ARG A 91 12.13 -3.18 12.44
C ARG A 91 11.50 -2.46 13.64
N ALA A 92 10.20 -2.19 13.60
CA ALA A 92 9.47 -1.55 14.68
C ALA A 92 9.54 -2.36 16.00
N LEU A 93 9.50 -3.69 15.91
CA LEU A 93 9.60 -4.59 17.05
C LEU A 93 11.03 -4.77 17.54
N ALA A 94 12.02 -4.68 16.66
CA ALA A 94 13.43 -4.86 17.01
C ALA A 94 14.05 -3.61 17.67
N ASP A 95 13.61 -2.42 17.31
CA ASP A 95 14.12 -1.15 17.84
C ASP A 95 12.98 -0.20 18.20
N SER A 96 12.85 0.10 19.50
CA SER A 96 11.83 1.01 20.01
C SER A 96 11.96 2.45 19.46
N GLY A 97 13.16 2.86 19.08
CA GLY A 97 13.47 4.17 18.49
C GLY A 97 13.32 4.21 16.97
N ALA A 98 13.04 3.07 16.31
CA ALA A 98 12.91 3.00 14.87
C ALA A 98 11.80 3.92 14.35
N ARG A 99 12.02 4.50 13.17
CA ARG A 99 11.01 5.30 12.47
C ARG A 99 9.71 4.52 12.19
N ASP A 100 9.83 3.20 12.02
CA ASP A 100 8.71 2.28 11.79
C ASP A 100 7.89 2.01 13.07
N ASN A 101 8.44 2.29 14.27
CA ASN A 101 7.69 2.21 15.52
C ASN A 101 6.85 3.47 15.73
N VAL A 102 5.88 3.64 14.84
CA VAL A 102 5.05 4.84 14.75
C VAL A 102 4.19 5.02 16.00
N VAL A 103 3.94 6.28 16.35
CA VAL A 103 2.95 6.66 17.36
C VAL A 103 1.56 6.42 16.78
N LEU A 104 0.72 5.76 17.57
CA LEU A 104 -0.64 5.41 17.21
C LEU A 104 -1.58 6.59 17.39
N GLN A 105 -2.57 6.66 16.52
CA GLN A 105 -3.63 7.64 16.53
C GLN A 105 -4.98 6.95 16.71
N PRO A 106 -5.99 7.65 17.26
CA PRO A 106 -7.35 7.14 17.28
C PRO A 106 -7.79 6.74 15.86
N ASP A 107 -8.53 5.63 15.78
CA ASP A 107 -9.08 5.07 14.54
C ASP A 107 -8.04 4.52 13.56
N ASP A 108 -6.78 4.35 14.01
CA ASP A 108 -5.83 3.53 13.28
C ASP A 108 -6.33 2.08 13.19
N SER A 109 -6.14 1.46 12.02
CA SER A 109 -6.47 0.06 11.76
C SER A 109 -5.25 -0.69 11.27
N ILE A 110 -4.89 -1.73 12.01
CA ILE A 110 -3.69 -2.54 11.79
C ILE A 110 -4.12 -3.96 11.52
N VAL A 111 -3.66 -4.52 10.40
CA VAL A 111 -3.94 -5.91 10.02
C VAL A 111 -2.62 -6.61 9.76
N ILE A 112 -2.39 -7.70 10.48
CA ILE A 112 -1.21 -8.57 10.27
C ILE A 112 -1.70 -9.86 9.61
N PRO A 113 -1.39 -10.10 8.32
CA PRO A 113 -1.89 -11.27 7.63
C PRO A 113 -1.16 -12.55 8.05
N GLU A 114 -1.75 -13.70 7.71
CA GLU A 114 -1.09 -14.99 7.77
C GLU A 114 0.03 -15.11 6.73
N PHE A 115 1.07 -15.85 7.08
CA PHE A 115 2.15 -16.22 6.18
C PHE A 115 1.66 -17.22 5.14
N LEU A 116 1.47 -16.72 3.92
CA LEU A 116 1.13 -17.53 2.77
C LEU A 116 2.39 -17.83 1.96
N PRO A 117 2.91 -19.06 1.95
CA PRO A 117 4.12 -19.44 1.20
C PRO A 117 3.84 -19.58 -0.31
N SER A 118 3.00 -18.73 -0.88
CA SER A 118 2.59 -18.78 -2.28
C SER A 118 2.58 -17.40 -2.91
N VAL A 119 2.88 -17.35 -4.20
CA VAL A 119 2.70 -16.20 -5.07
C VAL A 119 1.56 -16.52 -6.04
N LYS A 120 0.53 -15.68 -6.05
CA LYS A 120 -0.61 -15.82 -6.96
C LYS A 120 -0.28 -15.14 -8.29
N VAL A 121 -0.44 -15.82 -9.42
CA VAL A 121 -0.23 -15.26 -10.76
C VAL A 121 -1.55 -15.22 -11.51
N ILE A 122 -1.97 -14.03 -11.94
CA ILE A 122 -3.26 -13.80 -12.63
C ILE A 122 -3.12 -12.86 -13.83
N GLY A 123 -4.17 -12.81 -14.64
CA GLY A 123 -4.27 -11.96 -15.82
C GLY A 123 -3.92 -12.71 -17.10
N ALA A 124 -3.25 -12.03 -18.04
CA ALA A 124 -2.90 -12.54 -19.37
C ALA A 124 -1.69 -13.51 -19.32
N VAL A 125 -1.84 -14.64 -18.64
CA VAL A 125 -0.92 -15.78 -18.62
C VAL A 125 -1.62 -17.03 -19.15
N ASN A 126 -0.86 -18.02 -19.63
CA ASN A 126 -1.46 -19.23 -20.23
C ASN A 126 -2.10 -20.17 -19.19
N SER A 127 -1.66 -20.12 -17.94
CA SER A 127 -2.19 -20.94 -16.85
C SER A 127 -2.16 -20.16 -15.52
N PRO A 128 -3.17 -19.31 -15.26
CA PRO A 128 -3.29 -18.60 -13.98
C PRO A 128 -3.35 -19.56 -12.79
N GLY A 129 -2.73 -19.19 -11.66
CA GLY A 129 -2.69 -20.06 -10.50
C GLY A 129 -1.77 -19.55 -9.39
N SER A 130 -1.69 -20.32 -8.30
CA SER A 130 -0.77 -20.06 -7.20
C SER A 130 0.47 -20.94 -7.32
N VAL A 131 1.63 -20.33 -7.19
CA VAL A 131 2.94 -20.99 -7.27
C VAL A 131 3.59 -20.93 -5.90
N LEU A 132 4.20 -22.02 -5.45
CA LEU A 132 4.92 -22.04 -4.18
C LEU A 132 6.06 -21.01 -4.21
N TRP A 133 6.11 -20.16 -3.17
CA TRP A 133 7.16 -19.16 -3.04
C TRP A 133 8.50 -19.84 -2.75
N ARG A 134 9.55 -19.37 -3.43
CA ARG A 134 10.93 -19.82 -3.21
C ARG A 134 11.84 -18.63 -2.98
N LYS A 135 12.64 -18.69 -1.92
CA LYS A 135 13.64 -17.67 -1.60
C LYS A 135 14.56 -17.44 -2.80
N GLY A 136 14.70 -16.18 -3.23
CA GLY A 136 15.54 -15.77 -4.36
C GLY A 136 14.92 -15.95 -5.75
N ALA A 137 13.73 -16.56 -5.87
CA ALA A 137 13.05 -16.65 -7.16
C ALA A 137 12.59 -15.26 -7.64
N GLY A 138 12.92 -14.93 -8.90
CA GLY A 138 12.52 -13.68 -9.55
C GLY A 138 11.14 -13.77 -10.22
N LEU A 139 10.67 -12.64 -10.74
CA LEU A 139 9.38 -12.53 -11.44
C LEU A 139 9.21 -13.56 -12.56
N ASP A 140 10.25 -13.77 -13.37
CA ASP A 140 10.22 -14.70 -14.50
C ASP A 140 9.97 -16.16 -14.09
N TYR A 141 10.46 -16.59 -12.92
CA TYR A 141 10.18 -17.94 -12.41
C TYR A 141 8.68 -18.17 -12.24
N TYR A 142 7.98 -17.19 -11.64
CA TYR A 142 6.56 -17.28 -11.39
C TYR A 142 5.74 -17.16 -12.68
N LEU A 143 6.16 -16.31 -13.61
CA LEU A 143 5.53 -16.19 -14.93
C LEU A 143 5.65 -17.49 -15.74
N ASN A 144 6.85 -18.10 -15.76
CA ASN A 144 7.06 -19.38 -16.44
C ASN A 144 6.29 -20.53 -15.78
N SER A 145 6.21 -20.52 -14.44
CA SER A 145 5.39 -21.48 -13.69
C SER A 145 3.89 -21.35 -14.00
N ALA A 146 3.45 -20.17 -14.43
CA ALA A 146 2.08 -19.90 -14.90
C ALA A 146 1.90 -20.14 -16.42
N GLY A 147 2.78 -20.93 -17.04
CA GLY A 147 2.74 -21.24 -18.48
C GLY A 147 3.23 -20.10 -19.38
N GLY A 148 3.84 -19.06 -18.82
CA GLY A 148 4.29 -17.88 -19.54
C GLY A 148 3.15 -16.93 -19.91
N PHE A 149 3.48 -15.93 -20.74
CA PHE A 149 2.55 -14.90 -21.18
C PHE A 149 1.55 -15.42 -22.22
N ALA A 150 0.29 -14.98 -22.11
CA ALA A 150 -0.69 -15.14 -23.16
C ALA A 150 -0.33 -14.27 -24.40
N PRO A 151 -0.84 -14.59 -25.60
CA PRO A 151 -0.52 -13.85 -26.83
C PRO A 151 -0.85 -12.34 -26.77
N ASN A 152 -1.92 -11.98 -26.06
CA ASN A 152 -2.38 -10.61 -25.87
C ASN A 152 -1.82 -9.94 -24.60
N ALA A 153 -0.85 -10.52 -23.92
CA ALA A 153 -0.31 -9.99 -22.67
C ALA A 153 0.55 -8.73 -22.87
N ASP A 154 0.40 -7.74 -22.00
CA ASP A 154 1.32 -6.63 -21.89
C ASP A 154 2.49 -6.98 -20.96
N LYS A 155 3.59 -7.41 -21.59
CA LYS A 155 4.81 -7.86 -20.92
C LYS A 155 5.57 -6.72 -20.24
N GLY A 156 5.30 -5.47 -20.63
CA GLY A 156 6.00 -4.29 -20.15
C GLY A 156 5.45 -3.74 -18.83
N THR A 157 4.18 -4.03 -18.52
CA THR A 157 3.45 -3.43 -17.41
C THR A 157 3.03 -4.45 -16.35
N VAL A 158 3.76 -5.58 -16.27
CA VAL A 158 3.55 -6.60 -15.23
C VAL A 158 3.76 -5.98 -13.85
N SER A 159 2.79 -6.17 -12.96
CA SER A 159 2.83 -5.62 -11.61
C SER A 159 2.78 -6.70 -10.54
N VAL A 160 3.41 -6.41 -9.41
CA VAL A 160 3.43 -7.26 -8.22
C VAL A 160 2.81 -6.48 -7.08
N ARG A 161 1.67 -6.95 -6.59
CA ARG A 161 1.02 -6.47 -5.38
C ARG A 161 1.51 -7.31 -4.21
N TYR A 162 2.12 -6.68 -3.21
CA TYR A 162 2.66 -7.35 -2.02
C TYR A 162 1.57 -7.52 -0.95
N ALA A 163 1.81 -8.37 0.05
CA ALA A 163 0.84 -8.62 1.11
C ALA A 163 0.48 -7.35 1.91
N ASN A 164 1.44 -6.43 2.09
CA ASN A 164 1.23 -5.11 2.71
C ASN A 164 0.44 -4.13 1.82
N GLY A 165 0.07 -4.52 0.60
CA GLY A 165 -0.70 -3.70 -0.34
C GLY A 165 0.13 -2.75 -1.21
N ARG A 166 1.46 -2.74 -1.06
CA ARG A 166 2.36 -2.04 -2.00
C ARG A 166 2.23 -2.66 -3.39
N VAL A 167 2.41 -1.86 -4.43
CA VAL A 167 2.44 -2.34 -5.82
C VAL A 167 3.76 -1.89 -6.45
N ARG A 168 4.46 -2.79 -7.13
CA ARG A 168 5.62 -2.46 -7.96
C ARG A 168 5.42 -3.01 -9.35
N THR A 169 5.70 -2.19 -10.35
CA THR A 169 5.62 -2.56 -11.77
C THR A 169 7.02 -2.84 -12.30
N ARG A 170 7.13 -3.84 -13.18
CA ARG A 170 8.32 -4.10 -13.98
C ARG A 170 8.72 -2.83 -14.72
N VAL A 171 10.01 -2.51 -14.69
CA VAL A 171 10.58 -1.40 -15.47
C VAL A 171 11.55 -1.98 -16.50
N HIS A 172 11.28 -1.65 -17.76
CA HIS A 172 12.14 -2.00 -18.88
C HIS A 172 12.50 -0.74 -19.66
N ALA A 173 13.75 -0.28 -19.53
CA ALA A 173 14.25 0.90 -20.22
C ALA A 173 15.64 0.60 -20.80
N LEU A 174 15.74 0.58 -22.14
CA LEU A 174 16.98 0.27 -22.86
C LEU A 174 17.65 -1.02 -22.29
N PHE A 175 18.93 -0.98 -21.97
CA PHE A 175 19.70 -2.09 -21.40
C PHE A 175 19.41 -2.37 -19.92
N ILE A 176 18.49 -1.64 -19.27
CA ILE A 176 18.18 -1.77 -17.85
C ILE A 176 16.86 -2.54 -17.67
N ARG A 177 16.95 -3.71 -17.02
CA ARG A 177 15.81 -4.50 -16.57
C ARG A 177 15.74 -4.47 -15.05
N ASN A 178 14.69 -3.91 -14.49
CA ASN A 178 14.45 -3.92 -13.04
C ASN A 178 13.10 -4.56 -12.74
N ASP A 179 13.16 -5.84 -12.39
CA ASP A 179 11.97 -6.62 -12.08
C ASP A 179 11.67 -6.58 -10.58
N PRO A 180 10.39 -6.33 -10.20
CA PRO A 180 9.97 -6.54 -8.81
C PRO A 180 10.14 -8.00 -8.42
N LYS A 181 10.59 -8.26 -7.19
CA LYS A 181 10.78 -9.61 -6.67
C LYS A 181 9.54 -10.01 -5.86
N PRO A 182 8.76 -11.02 -6.30
CA PRO A 182 7.61 -11.47 -5.51
C PRO A 182 8.02 -12.04 -4.15
N GLU A 183 7.21 -11.74 -3.16
CA GLU A 183 7.35 -12.13 -1.76
C GLU A 183 6.21 -13.10 -1.36
N PRO A 184 6.26 -13.74 -0.18
CA PRO A 184 5.15 -14.51 0.34
C PRO A 184 3.84 -13.69 0.33
N GLY A 185 2.76 -14.31 -0.15
CA GLY A 185 1.46 -13.65 -0.30
C GLY A 185 1.37 -12.61 -1.41
N SER A 186 2.40 -12.43 -2.24
CA SER A 186 2.35 -11.54 -3.40
C SER A 186 1.37 -12.03 -4.47
N GLU A 187 0.82 -11.08 -5.21
CA GLU A 187 0.02 -11.30 -6.40
C GLU A 187 0.69 -10.64 -7.61
N VAL A 188 1.08 -11.45 -8.59
CA VAL A 188 1.58 -11.03 -9.90
C VAL A 188 0.39 -10.85 -10.83
N PHE A 189 0.19 -9.63 -11.31
CA PHE A 189 -0.85 -9.29 -12.26
C PHE A 189 -0.24 -8.94 -13.61
N VAL A 190 -0.66 -9.68 -14.64
CA VAL A 190 -0.28 -9.47 -16.03
C VAL A 190 -1.46 -8.84 -16.78
N PRO A 191 -1.41 -7.56 -17.13
CA PRO A 191 -2.46 -6.92 -17.91
C PRO A 191 -2.46 -7.41 -19.37
N MET A 192 -3.60 -7.22 -20.06
CA MET A 192 -3.69 -7.37 -21.50
C MET A 192 -3.21 -6.10 -22.22
N LYS A 193 -2.64 -6.23 -23.41
CA LYS A 193 -2.27 -5.11 -24.27
C LYS A 193 -3.52 -4.37 -24.73
N LEU A 194 -3.64 -3.13 -24.31
CA LEU A 194 -4.56 -2.18 -24.93
C LEU A 194 -3.96 -1.79 -26.29
N GLN A 195 -4.66 -2.09 -27.39
CA GLN A 195 -4.26 -1.65 -28.72
C GLN A 195 -4.56 -0.14 -28.85
N GLY A 196 -3.68 0.70 -28.28
CA GLY A 196 -3.68 2.14 -28.53
C GLY A 196 -2.94 2.47 -29.83
N PRO A 197 -3.12 3.68 -30.42
CA PRO A 197 -2.40 4.08 -31.62
C PRO A 197 -0.90 3.95 -31.37
N ARG A 198 -0.22 3.11 -32.16
CA ARG A 198 1.25 3.14 -32.19
C ARG A 198 1.65 4.53 -32.66
N THR A 199 2.32 5.30 -31.81
CA THR A 199 3.00 6.49 -32.29
C THR A 199 4.19 6.00 -33.09
N ASP A 200 4.03 5.91 -34.40
CA ASP A 200 5.12 5.54 -35.29
C ASP A 200 6.17 6.66 -35.22
N ILE A 201 7.24 6.40 -34.47
CA ILE A 201 8.37 7.31 -34.30
C ILE A 201 9.23 7.41 -35.57
N LEU A 202 9.06 6.48 -36.53
CA LEU A 202 9.78 6.48 -37.80
C LEU A 202 9.46 7.72 -38.66
N PRO A 203 8.19 8.08 -38.90
CA PRO A 203 7.82 9.35 -39.52
C PRO A 203 8.41 10.57 -38.80
N VAL A 204 8.42 10.58 -37.47
CA VAL A 204 8.94 11.71 -36.67
C VAL A 204 10.46 11.82 -36.81
N LEU A 205 11.19 10.70 -36.78
CA LEU A 205 12.64 10.69 -37.00
C LEU A 205 12.99 11.08 -38.44
N ALA A 206 12.18 10.65 -39.42
CA ALA A 206 12.37 11.01 -40.82
C ALA A 206 12.15 12.52 -41.05
N THR A 207 11.14 13.14 -40.42
CA THR A 207 10.91 14.59 -40.53
C THR A 207 12.00 15.41 -39.84
N VAL A 208 12.48 14.96 -38.67
CA VAL A 208 13.63 15.60 -38.01
C VAL A 208 14.89 15.48 -38.87
N ALA A 209 15.17 14.31 -39.45
CA ALA A 209 16.31 14.12 -40.35
C ALA A 209 16.22 15.00 -41.61
N GLN A 210 15.03 15.16 -42.20
CA GLN A 210 14.81 16.08 -43.32
C GLN A 210 15.01 17.54 -42.95
N MET A 211 14.55 17.96 -41.77
CA MET A 211 14.81 19.33 -41.26
C MET A 211 16.30 19.58 -41.06
N MET A 212 17.04 18.58 -40.58
CA MET A 212 18.50 18.68 -40.44
C MET A 212 19.18 18.76 -41.82
N ALA A 213 18.75 17.97 -42.80
CA ALA A 213 19.30 18.00 -44.15
C ALA A 213 19.04 19.34 -44.86
N SER A 214 17.88 19.95 -44.67
CA SER A 214 17.57 21.27 -45.24
C SER A 214 18.42 22.37 -44.59
N LEU A 215 18.65 22.32 -43.27
CA LEU A 215 19.55 23.26 -42.58
C LEU A 215 21.00 23.16 -43.09
N VAL A 216 21.51 21.93 -43.26
CA VAL A 216 22.85 21.70 -43.82
C VAL A 216 22.95 22.24 -45.25
N THR A 217 21.91 22.05 -46.07
CA THR A 217 21.88 22.56 -47.45
C THR A 217 21.96 24.09 -47.48
N ILE A 218 21.20 24.78 -46.60
CA ILE A 218 21.26 26.25 -46.48
C ILE A 218 22.66 26.71 -46.06
N ILE A 219 23.28 26.06 -45.08
CA ILE A 219 24.64 26.40 -44.61
C ILE A 219 25.69 26.21 -45.72
N VAL A 220 25.59 25.14 -46.50
CA VAL A 220 26.51 24.86 -47.61
C VAL A 220 26.33 25.87 -48.76
N VAL A 221 25.09 26.28 -49.06
CA VAL A 221 24.80 27.28 -50.09
C VAL A 221 25.22 28.68 -49.65
N ALA A 222 25.01 29.06 -48.38
CA ALA A 222 25.39 30.37 -47.85
C ALA A 222 26.91 30.56 -47.67
N LYS A 223 27.70 29.48 -47.75
CA LYS A 223 29.17 29.50 -47.70
C LYS A 223 29.85 29.43 -49.08
N ARG A 224 29.09 29.38 -50.17
CA ARG A 224 29.59 29.55 -51.55
C ARG A 224 29.43 31.00 -51.99
#